data_AF-A0A2E0L4S8-F1
#
_entry.id   AF-A0A2E0L4S8-F1
#
_cell.length_a   1.000
_cell.length_b   1.000
_cell.length_c   1.000
_cell.angle_alpha   90.00
_cell.angle_beta   90.00
_cell.angle_gamma   90.00
#
_symmetry.space_group_name_H-M   'P 1'
#
loop_
_entity.id
_entity.type
_entity.pdbx_description
1 polymer ?
#
loop_
_entity_poly.entity_id
_entity_poly.type
_entity_poly.pdbx_seq_one_letter_code
_entity_poly.pdbx_strand_id
1 'polypeptide(L)'
;MTFSTKEVAQIFGFAEPTVRKWAVEFAQYLSPTAQPGEGKKRSFAIEDLEVVALISEYKERQATFEDIHVALKSGARGDPPEISEGHLKVLSATEGEKRASLEIVALQRHITQLSERLEKAEALAAQTQQLGQENASLKTETNLLREQLQKTTEELKQSRDDIQRLSREVGQVHGQAYVEGYKEGLREQGNPPAKDSQQPTSQS
;
A
#
# COMPACT_ATOMS: atom_id res chain seq x y z
N MET A 1 -5.02 -3.83 -53.97
CA MET A 1 -5.15 -4.38 -52.60
C MET A 1 -3.88 -5.16 -52.31
N THR A 2 -3.39 -5.18 -51.07
CA THR A 2 -2.15 -5.90 -50.72
C THR A 2 -2.35 -6.72 -49.46
N PHE A 3 -1.71 -7.88 -49.41
CA PHE A 3 -1.80 -8.86 -48.32
C PHE A 3 -0.44 -8.97 -47.61
N SER A 4 -0.46 -9.07 -46.30
CA SER A 4 0.71 -9.41 -45.49
C SER A 4 1.03 -10.90 -45.60
N THR A 5 2.26 -11.27 -45.26
CA THR A 5 2.67 -12.69 -45.18
C THR A 5 1.74 -13.53 -44.31
N LYS A 6 1.23 -12.96 -43.22
CA LYS A 6 0.32 -13.63 -42.29
C LYS A 6 -1.03 -13.92 -42.94
N GLU A 7 -1.59 -12.95 -43.66
CA GLU A 7 -2.85 -13.12 -44.38
C GLU A 7 -2.72 -14.17 -45.48
N VAL A 8 -1.65 -14.13 -46.29
CA VAL A 8 -1.39 -15.15 -47.31
C VAL A 8 -1.24 -16.54 -46.69
N ALA A 9 -0.51 -16.64 -45.58
CA ALA A 9 -0.36 -17.89 -44.83
C ALA A 9 -1.72 -18.45 -44.36
N GLN A 10 -2.61 -17.58 -43.86
CA GLN A 10 -3.95 -17.97 -43.43
C GLN A 10 -4.86 -18.37 -44.61
N ILE A 11 -4.83 -17.62 -45.72
CA ILE A 11 -5.63 -17.88 -46.92
C ILE A 11 -5.34 -19.28 -47.48
N PHE A 12 -4.05 -19.63 -47.57
CA PHE A 12 -3.61 -20.90 -48.14
C PHE A 12 -3.35 -22.00 -47.10
N GLY A 13 -3.59 -21.74 -45.81
CA GLY A 13 -3.41 -22.73 -44.73
C GLY A 13 -1.95 -23.15 -44.46
N PHE A 14 -0.97 -22.32 -44.82
CA PHE A 14 0.45 -22.57 -44.59
C PHE A 14 1.00 -21.81 -43.39
N ALA A 15 2.17 -22.21 -42.91
CA ALA A 15 2.90 -21.45 -41.90
C ALA A 15 3.59 -20.23 -42.55
N GLU A 16 3.63 -19.08 -41.86
CA GLU A 16 4.28 -17.87 -42.39
C GLU A 16 5.75 -18.07 -42.83
N PRO A 17 6.60 -18.88 -42.15
CA PRO A 17 7.95 -19.15 -42.62
C PRO A 17 7.99 -19.80 -44.00
N THR A 18 7.01 -20.65 -44.32
CA THR A 18 6.87 -21.29 -45.64
C THR A 18 6.60 -20.24 -46.71
N VAL A 19 5.64 -19.35 -46.46
CA VAL A 19 5.32 -18.25 -47.38
C VAL A 19 6.53 -17.32 -47.56
N ARG A 20 7.28 -17.01 -46.50
CA ARG A 20 8.53 -16.23 -46.61
C ARG A 20 9.58 -16.94 -47.45
N LYS A 21 9.73 -18.25 -47.27
CA LYS A 21 10.68 -19.05 -48.06
C LYS A 21 10.29 -19.03 -49.54
N TRP A 22 9.02 -19.23 -49.85
CA TRP A 22 8.52 -19.14 -51.23
C TRP A 22 8.68 -17.75 -51.83
N ALA A 23 8.48 -16.70 -51.06
CA ALA A 23 8.69 -15.32 -51.53
C ALA A 23 10.15 -15.06 -51.93
N VAL A 24 11.12 -15.74 -51.29
CA VAL A 24 12.54 -15.66 -51.66
C VAL A 24 12.83 -16.54 -52.89
N GLU A 25 12.34 -17.78 -52.89
CA GLU A 25 12.57 -18.75 -53.98
C GLU A 25 11.98 -18.27 -55.33
N PHE A 26 10.75 -17.77 -55.28
CA PHE A 26 9.97 -17.39 -56.46
C PHE A 26 9.93 -15.88 -56.70
N ALA A 27 10.87 -15.15 -56.11
CA ALA A 27 11.02 -13.70 -56.19
C ALA A 27 10.84 -13.12 -57.60
N GLN A 28 11.39 -13.79 -58.62
CA GLN A 28 11.36 -13.34 -60.01
C GLN A 28 9.95 -13.31 -60.64
N TYR A 29 8.96 -13.98 -60.04
CA TYR A 29 7.57 -14.03 -60.52
C TYR A 29 6.62 -13.23 -59.64
N LEU A 30 7.11 -12.69 -58.53
CA LEU A 30 6.33 -11.93 -57.58
C LEU A 30 6.58 -10.43 -57.77
N SER A 31 5.68 -9.63 -57.23
CA SER A 31 5.82 -8.18 -57.18
C SER A 31 7.05 -7.77 -56.38
N PRO A 32 7.68 -6.61 -56.70
CA PRO A 32 8.80 -6.09 -55.91
C PRO A 32 8.45 -5.85 -54.43
N THR A 33 7.17 -5.68 -54.12
CA THR A 33 6.67 -5.51 -52.76
C THR A 33 6.58 -6.81 -51.96
N ALA A 34 6.56 -7.96 -52.64
CA ALA A 34 6.60 -9.28 -52.00
C ALA A 34 8.01 -9.63 -51.47
N GLN A 35 9.05 -9.01 -52.02
CA GLN A 35 10.43 -9.06 -51.52
C GLN A 35 11.01 -7.64 -51.37
N PRO A 36 10.47 -6.85 -50.43
CA PRO A 36 11.06 -5.57 -50.15
C PRO A 36 12.36 -5.85 -49.40
N GLY A 37 13.42 -5.11 -49.73
CA GLY A 37 14.74 -5.29 -49.14
C GLY A 37 14.75 -5.22 -47.60
N GLU A 38 15.93 -5.37 -47.02
CA GLU A 38 16.10 -5.52 -45.58
C GLU A 38 15.38 -4.43 -44.75
N GLY A 39 14.73 -4.84 -43.67
CA GLY A 39 13.99 -3.96 -42.74
C GLY A 39 12.57 -3.58 -43.18
N LYS A 40 12.11 -3.96 -44.37
CA LYS A 40 10.75 -3.65 -44.85
C LYS A 40 9.79 -4.83 -44.71
N LYS A 41 8.50 -4.54 -44.50
CA LYS A 41 7.43 -5.54 -44.43
C LYS A 41 7.05 -6.01 -45.83
N ARG A 42 7.01 -7.33 -46.05
CA ARG A 42 6.53 -7.97 -47.30
C ARG A 42 5.03 -7.73 -47.46
N SER A 43 4.63 -7.32 -48.66
CA SER A 43 3.24 -7.19 -49.06
C SER A 43 3.03 -7.79 -50.44
N PHE A 44 2.07 -8.70 -50.56
CA PHE A 44 1.72 -9.42 -51.77
C PHE A 44 0.55 -8.72 -52.46
N ALA A 45 0.67 -8.47 -53.76
CA ALA A 45 -0.43 -8.00 -54.58
C ALA A 45 -1.42 -9.15 -54.87
N ILE A 46 -2.53 -8.87 -55.56
CA ILE A 46 -3.51 -9.91 -55.89
C ILE A 46 -2.89 -10.91 -56.87
N GLU A 47 -2.09 -10.42 -57.82
CA GLU A 47 -1.39 -11.21 -58.84
C GLU A 47 -0.36 -12.16 -58.21
N ASP A 48 0.20 -11.79 -57.06
CA ASP A 48 1.11 -12.65 -56.30
C ASP A 48 0.38 -13.88 -55.72
N LEU A 49 -0.92 -13.76 -55.44
CA LEU A 49 -1.71 -14.87 -54.92
C LEU A 49 -1.91 -15.96 -55.96
N GLU A 50 -1.98 -15.61 -57.25
CA GLU A 50 -2.05 -16.59 -58.34
C GLU A 50 -0.78 -17.42 -58.44
N VAL A 51 0.38 -16.79 -58.18
CA VAL A 51 1.67 -17.47 -58.11
C VAL A 51 1.73 -18.40 -56.90
N VAL A 52 1.27 -17.92 -55.72
CA VAL A 52 1.21 -18.73 -54.50
C VAL A 52 0.22 -19.90 -54.63
N ALA A 53 -0.90 -19.70 -55.32
CA ALA A 53 -1.88 -20.74 -55.61
C ALA A 53 -1.26 -21.86 -56.47
N LEU A 54 -0.52 -21.50 -57.52
CA LEU A 54 0.18 -22.48 -58.34
C LEU A 54 1.23 -23.26 -57.53
N ILE A 55 2.00 -22.55 -56.70
CA ILE A 55 2.99 -23.18 -55.82
C ILE A 55 2.28 -24.18 -54.90
N SER A 56 1.16 -23.80 -54.28
CA SER A 56 0.35 -24.67 -53.42
C SER A 56 -0.07 -25.94 -54.14
N GLU A 57 -0.69 -25.82 -55.32
CA GLU A 57 -1.17 -26.95 -56.12
C GLU A 57 -0.04 -27.91 -56.49
N TYR A 58 1.11 -27.38 -56.92
CA TYR A 58 2.27 -28.21 -57.27
C TYR A 58 2.90 -28.86 -56.03
N LYS A 59 2.91 -28.17 -54.89
CA LYS A 59 3.42 -28.73 -53.64
C LYS A 59 2.53 -29.83 -53.09
N GLU A 60 1.22 -29.74 -53.24
CA GLU A 60 0.27 -30.83 -52.92
C GLU A 60 0.52 -32.06 -53.79
N ARG A 61 0.89 -31.87 -55.06
CA ARG A 61 1.32 -32.94 -55.99
C ARG A 61 2.75 -33.40 -55.78
N GLN A 62 3.42 -32.94 -54.72
CA GLN A 62 4.82 -33.26 -54.40
C GLN A 62 5.83 -32.88 -55.50
N ALA A 63 5.50 -31.95 -56.39
CA ALA A 63 6.42 -31.47 -57.42
C ALA A 63 7.63 -30.73 -56.80
N THR A 64 8.72 -30.70 -57.56
CA THR A 64 9.95 -30.00 -57.18
C THR A 64 9.83 -28.50 -57.42
N PHE A 65 10.74 -27.70 -56.85
CA PHE A 65 10.76 -26.26 -57.15
C PHE A 65 11.13 -25.97 -58.61
N GLU A 66 11.94 -26.84 -59.24
CA GLU A 66 12.31 -26.72 -60.64
C GLU A 66 11.08 -26.83 -61.56
N ASP A 67 10.20 -27.79 -61.29
CA ASP A 67 8.94 -27.96 -62.03
C ASP A 67 8.05 -26.71 -61.92
N ILE A 68 7.98 -26.14 -60.71
CA ILE A 68 7.22 -24.92 -60.45
C ILE A 68 7.83 -23.72 -61.20
N HIS A 69 9.16 -23.60 -61.22
CA HIS A 69 9.86 -22.57 -61.99
C HIS A 69 9.58 -22.66 -63.50
N VAL A 70 9.52 -23.88 -64.03
CA VAL A 70 9.18 -24.13 -65.44
C VAL A 70 7.76 -23.69 -65.73
N ALA A 71 6.79 -24.09 -64.89
CA ALA A 71 5.39 -23.69 -65.03
C ALA A 71 5.20 -22.16 -64.93
N LEU A 72 5.86 -21.51 -63.97
CA LEU A 72 5.77 -20.06 -63.82
C LEU A 72 6.42 -19.30 -64.98
N LYS A 73 7.52 -19.82 -65.54
CA LYS A 73 8.19 -19.27 -66.74
C LYS A 73 7.34 -19.40 -68.00
N SER A 74 6.56 -20.46 -68.14
CA SER A 74 5.62 -20.61 -69.26
C SER A 74 4.38 -19.73 -69.14
N GLY A 75 4.26 -18.97 -68.03
CA GLY A 75 3.13 -18.09 -67.77
C GLY A 75 1.97 -18.78 -67.07
N ALA A 76 2.11 -20.04 -66.63
CA ALA A 76 1.07 -20.69 -65.84
C ALA A 76 0.84 -19.93 -64.53
N ARG A 77 -0.42 -19.87 -64.11
CA ARG A 77 -0.89 -19.22 -62.88
C ARG A 77 -1.95 -20.12 -62.26
N GLY A 78 -2.00 -20.15 -60.93
CA GLY A 78 -2.99 -20.91 -60.19
C GLY A 78 -4.24 -20.08 -59.93
N ASP A 79 -5.31 -20.74 -59.53
CA ASP A 79 -6.55 -20.09 -59.15
C ASP A 79 -6.57 -19.87 -57.62
N PRO A 80 -6.39 -18.62 -57.13
CA PRO A 80 -6.43 -18.36 -55.71
C PRO A 80 -7.85 -18.60 -55.17
N PRO A 81 -7.99 -19.12 -53.94
CA PRO A 81 -9.31 -19.31 -53.35
C PRO A 81 -10.06 -17.98 -53.29
N GLU A 82 -11.39 -17.97 -53.52
CA GLU A 82 -12.19 -16.75 -53.48
C GLU A 82 -12.09 -16.07 -52.11
N ILE A 83 -11.29 -15.00 -52.04
CA ILE A 83 -11.16 -14.20 -50.83
C ILE A 83 -12.33 -13.21 -50.79
N SER A 84 -13.46 -13.63 -50.22
CA SER A 84 -14.52 -12.67 -49.91
C SER A 84 -14.00 -11.65 -48.90
N GLU A 85 -14.30 -10.37 -49.09
CA GLU A 85 -13.94 -9.29 -48.13
C GLU A 85 -14.43 -9.59 -46.70
N GLY A 86 -15.46 -10.43 -46.56
CA GLY A 86 -15.98 -10.91 -45.28
C GLY A 86 -14.98 -11.77 -44.50
N HIS A 87 -14.26 -12.68 -45.15
CA HIS A 87 -13.31 -13.58 -44.47
C HIS A 87 -12.12 -12.83 -43.84
N LEU A 88 -11.61 -11.80 -44.51
CA LEU A 88 -10.52 -10.97 -43.97
C LEU A 88 -10.97 -10.13 -42.77
N LYS A 89 -12.20 -9.60 -42.81
CA LYS A 89 -12.77 -8.85 -41.67
C LYS A 89 -12.98 -9.72 -40.45
N VAL A 90 -13.45 -10.96 -40.63
CA VAL A 90 -13.65 -11.91 -39.52
C VAL A 90 -12.31 -12.23 -38.84
N LEU A 91 -11.25 -12.50 -39.61
CA LEU A 91 -9.94 -12.80 -39.04
C LEU A 91 -9.37 -11.62 -38.23
N SER A 92 -9.46 -10.40 -38.76
CA SER A 92 -9.01 -9.18 -38.06
C SER A 92 -9.87 -8.87 -36.81
N ALA A 93 -11.19 -9.06 -36.89
CA ALA A 93 -12.11 -8.86 -35.78
C ALA A 93 -11.80 -9.80 -34.60
N THR A 94 -11.50 -11.08 -34.87
CA THR A 94 -11.18 -12.04 -33.79
C THR A 94 -9.91 -11.69 -33.01
N GLU A 95 -8.93 -11.06 -33.64
CA GLU A 95 -7.71 -10.61 -32.95
C GLU A 95 -7.94 -9.34 -32.13
N GLY A 96 -8.74 -8.41 -32.66
CA GLY A 96 -9.18 -7.21 -31.93
C GLY A 96 -9.97 -7.56 -30.67
N GLU A 97 -10.92 -8.49 -30.77
CA GLU A 97 -11.74 -8.97 -29.65
C GLU A 97 -10.90 -9.69 -28.59
N LYS A 98 -9.93 -10.53 -29.00
CA LYS A 98 -8.99 -11.18 -28.06
C LYS A 98 -8.14 -10.15 -27.32
N ARG A 99 -7.67 -9.10 -28.00
CA ARG A 99 -6.89 -8.05 -27.34
C ARG A 99 -7.74 -7.25 -26.36
N ALA A 100 -8.95 -6.85 -26.77
CA ALA A 100 -9.86 -6.10 -25.93
C ALA A 100 -10.28 -6.89 -24.68
N SER A 101 -10.56 -8.20 -24.83
CA SER A 101 -10.92 -9.06 -23.70
C SER A 101 -9.79 -9.21 -22.69
N LEU A 102 -8.53 -9.38 -23.14
CA LEU A 102 -7.37 -9.40 -22.25
C LEU A 102 -7.19 -8.07 -21.50
N GLU A 103 -7.42 -6.95 -22.18
CA GLU A 103 -7.33 -5.62 -21.58
C GLU A 103 -8.42 -5.40 -20.53
N ILE A 104 -9.66 -5.82 -20.80
CA ILE A 104 -10.76 -5.79 -19.83
C ILE A 104 -10.40 -6.58 -18.57
N VAL A 105 -9.85 -7.79 -18.71
CA VAL A 105 -9.44 -8.62 -17.56
C VAL A 105 -8.33 -7.93 -16.75
N ALA A 106 -7.34 -7.32 -17.43
CA ALA A 106 -6.27 -6.59 -16.76
C ALA A 106 -6.81 -5.37 -15.99
N LEU A 107 -7.71 -4.60 -16.61
CA LEU A 107 -8.35 -3.44 -15.99
C LEU A 107 -9.24 -3.84 -14.80
N GLN A 108 -10.01 -4.92 -14.92
CA GLN A 108 -10.80 -5.46 -13.80
C GLN A 108 -9.92 -5.83 -12.61
N ARG A 109 -8.78 -6.47 -12.85
CA ARG A 109 -7.81 -6.79 -11.79
C ARG A 109 -7.26 -5.53 -11.11
N HIS A 110 -6.96 -4.49 -11.90
CA HIS A 110 -6.52 -3.20 -11.35
C HIS A 110 -7.61 -2.53 -10.52
N ILE A 111 -8.87 -2.55 -10.97
CA ILE A 111 -10.00 -2.01 -10.21
C ILE A 111 -10.12 -2.72 -8.85
N THR A 112 -10.09 -4.05 -8.83
CA THR A 112 -10.15 -4.81 -7.57
C THR A 112 -9.01 -4.44 -6.62
N GLN A 113 -7.78 -4.35 -7.12
CA GLN A 113 -6.63 -3.96 -6.30
C GLN A 113 -6.74 -2.53 -5.75
N LEU A 114 -7.25 -1.58 -6.55
CA LEU A 114 -7.44 -0.21 -6.12
C LEU A 114 -8.56 -0.11 -5.07
N SER A 115 -9.66 -0.83 -5.24
CA SER A 115 -10.74 -0.89 -4.27
C SER A 115 -10.27 -1.45 -2.92
N GLU A 116 -9.51 -2.55 -2.91
CA GLU A 116 -8.94 -3.10 -1.67
C GLU A 116 -7.97 -2.13 -0.98
N ARG A 117 -7.19 -1.37 -1.75
CA ARG A 117 -6.28 -0.36 -1.19
C ARG A 117 -7.03 0.83 -0.62
N LEU A 118 -8.12 1.25 -1.26
CA LEU A 118 -9.00 2.31 -0.77
C LEU A 118 -9.61 1.91 0.58
N GLU A 119 -10.19 0.72 0.66
CA GLU A 119 -10.81 0.20 1.89
C GLU A 119 -9.81 0.15 3.06
N LYS A 120 -8.58 -0.34 2.80
CA LYS A 120 -7.51 -0.35 3.81
C LYS A 120 -7.11 1.06 4.24
N ALA A 121 -7.03 2.00 3.31
CA ALA A 121 -6.66 3.39 3.62
C ALA A 121 -7.74 4.07 4.47
N GLU A 122 -9.02 3.84 4.16
CA GLU A 122 -10.15 4.35 4.93
C GLU A 122 -10.18 3.77 6.35
N ALA A 123 -9.95 2.46 6.49
CA ALA A 123 -9.86 1.82 7.80
C ALA A 123 -8.71 2.39 8.66
N LEU A 124 -7.53 2.61 8.06
CA LEU A 124 -6.39 3.23 8.75
C LEU A 124 -6.67 4.69 9.12
N ALA A 125 -7.35 5.44 8.26
CA ALA A 125 -7.74 6.82 8.55
C ALA A 125 -8.70 6.89 9.74
N ALA A 126 -9.71 6.01 9.77
CA ALA A 126 -10.65 5.90 10.90
C ALA A 126 -9.93 5.55 12.21
N GLN A 127 -9.00 4.59 12.18
CA GLN A 127 -8.20 4.22 13.35
C GLN A 127 -7.33 5.39 13.85
N THR A 128 -6.71 6.13 12.92
CA THR A 128 -5.86 7.29 13.25
C THR A 128 -6.69 8.40 13.89
N GLN A 129 -7.91 8.63 13.40
CA GLN A 129 -8.83 9.59 13.99
C GLN A 129 -9.24 9.20 15.41
N GLN A 130 -9.56 7.92 15.64
CA GLN A 130 -9.89 7.41 16.98
C GLN A 130 -8.72 7.58 17.95
N LEU A 131 -7.51 7.14 17.57
CA LEU A 131 -6.30 7.32 18.38
C LEU A 131 -5.98 8.79 18.64
N GLY A 132 -6.30 9.68 17.68
CA GLY A 132 -6.18 11.13 17.85
C GLY A 132 -7.14 11.67 18.93
N GLN A 133 -8.39 11.20 18.94
CA GLN A 133 -9.38 11.56 19.96
C GLN A 133 -8.99 11.04 21.34
N GLU A 134 -8.56 9.78 21.44
CA GLU A 134 -8.08 9.17 22.69
C GLU A 134 -6.84 9.89 23.24
N ASN A 135 -5.89 10.27 22.38
CA ASN A 135 -4.74 11.06 22.81
C ASN A 135 -5.15 12.44 23.32
N ALA A 136 -6.13 13.08 22.68
CA ALA A 136 -6.64 14.36 23.13
C ALA A 136 -7.30 14.24 24.52
N SER A 137 -8.15 13.23 24.73
CA SER A 137 -8.80 13.00 26.03
C SER A 137 -7.78 12.66 27.12
N LEU A 138 -6.85 11.74 26.85
CA LEU A 138 -5.79 11.38 27.79
C LEU A 138 -4.93 12.60 28.15
N LYS A 139 -4.60 13.45 27.18
CA LYS A 139 -3.84 14.68 27.43
C LYS A 139 -4.61 15.64 28.34
N THR A 140 -5.92 15.79 28.16
CA THR A 140 -6.75 16.60 29.05
C THR A 140 -6.80 16.04 30.46
N GLU A 141 -6.98 14.72 30.61
CA GLU A 141 -6.99 14.05 31.91
C GLU A 141 -5.64 14.18 32.62
N THR A 142 -4.54 13.98 31.89
CA THR A 142 -3.18 14.11 32.44
C THR A 142 -2.92 15.52 32.96
N ASN A 143 -3.41 16.54 32.24
CA ASN A 143 -3.28 17.94 32.68
C ASN A 143 -4.11 18.23 33.93
N LEU A 144 -5.35 17.74 33.98
CA LEU A 144 -6.22 17.89 35.14
C LEU A 144 -5.61 17.21 36.39
N LEU A 145 -5.13 15.98 36.24
CA LEU A 145 -4.48 15.25 37.33
C LEU A 145 -3.21 15.96 37.82
N ARG A 146 -2.41 16.53 36.91
CA ARG A 146 -1.25 17.35 37.29
C ARG A 146 -1.64 18.58 38.09
N GLU A 147 -2.70 19.28 37.70
CA GLU A 147 -3.20 20.46 38.42
C GLU A 147 -3.69 20.07 39.83
N GLN A 148 -4.46 18.98 39.94
CA GLN A 148 -4.89 18.44 41.24
C GLN A 148 -3.71 18.03 42.12
N LEU A 149 -2.69 17.42 41.54
CA LEU A 149 -1.49 17.00 42.27
C LEU A 149 -0.68 18.21 42.75
N GLN A 150 -0.59 19.28 41.95
CA GLN A 150 0.03 20.54 42.39
C GLN A 150 -0.75 21.16 43.55
N LYS A 151 -2.08 21.23 43.46
CA LYS A 151 -2.92 21.78 44.51
C LYS A 151 -2.77 21.02 45.83
N THR A 152 -2.88 19.69 45.79
CA THR A 152 -2.73 18.84 46.98
C THR A 152 -1.32 18.90 47.58
N THR A 153 -0.29 19.03 46.74
CA THR A 153 1.10 19.23 47.20
C THR A 153 1.24 20.57 47.95
N GLU A 154 0.63 21.63 47.44
CA GLU A 154 0.66 22.95 48.09
C GLU A 154 -0.15 22.94 49.40
N GLU A 155 -1.33 22.30 49.43
CA GLU A 155 -2.12 22.11 50.66
C GLU A 155 -1.34 21.31 51.73
N LEU A 156 -0.66 20.24 51.33
CA LEU A 156 0.19 19.45 52.23
C LEU A 156 1.36 20.27 52.79
N LYS A 157 1.97 21.13 51.95
CA LYS A 157 3.04 22.02 52.38
C LYS A 157 2.54 23.04 53.40
N GLN A 158 1.40 23.68 53.13
CA GLN A 158 0.76 24.63 54.05
C GLN A 158 0.40 23.96 55.39
N SER A 159 -0.25 22.79 55.34
CA SER A 159 -0.57 22.03 56.54
C SER A 159 0.68 21.64 57.35
N ARG A 160 1.76 21.27 56.67
CA ARG A 160 3.05 20.98 57.32
C ARG A 160 3.64 22.22 58.00
N ASP A 161 3.61 23.37 57.34
CA ASP A 161 4.11 24.63 57.89
C ASP A 161 3.27 25.08 59.10
N ASP A 162 1.94 24.90 59.06
CA ASP A 162 1.04 25.17 60.17
C ASP A 162 1.32 24.24 61.38
N ILE A 163 1.50 22.93 61.15
CA ILE A 163 1.89 21.98 62.21
C ILE A 163 3.22 22.40 62.84
N GLN A 164 4.19 22.83 62.04
CA GLN A 164 5.48 23.30 62.57
C GLN A 164 5.36 24.60 63.37
N ARG A 165 4.46 25.51 63.00
CA ARG A 165 4.17 26.73 63.76
C ARG A 165 3.51 26.38 65.10
N LEU A 166 2.44 25.58 65.07
CA LEU A 166 1.72 25.15 66.27
C LEU A 166 2.63 24.35 67.21
N SER A 167 3.49 23.47 66.69
CA SER A 167 4.46 22.72 67.50
C SER A 167 5.44 23.65 68.23
N ARG A 168 5.88 24.73 67.58
CA ARG A 168 6.72 25.76 68.21
C ARG A 168 5.98 26.53 69.30
N GLU A 169 4.74 26.95 69.05
CA GLU A 169 3.89 27.65 70.03
C GLU A 169 3.61 26.77 71.26
N VAL A 170 3.20 25.52 71.05
CA VAL A 170 2.98 24.54 72.12
C VAL A 170 4.25 24.33 72.93
N GLY A 171 5.41 24.20 72.27
CA GLY A 171 6.71 24.07 72.93
C GLY A 171 7.08 25.30 73.77
N GLN A 172 6.78 26.51 73.29
CA GLN A 172 6.99 27.76 74.05
C GLN A 172 6.08 27.84 75.28
N VAL A 173 4.78 27.57 75.13
CA VAL A 173 3.82 27.60 76.25
C VAL A 173 4.18 26.57 77.31
N HIS A 174 4.49 25.33 76.91
CA HIS A 174 4.92 24.30 77.86
C HIS A 174 6.25 24.65 78.51
N GLY A 175 7.20 25.24 77.77
CA GLY A 175 8.46 25.73 78.32
C GLY A 175 8.26 26.84 79.35
N GLN A 176 7.37 27.80 79.08
CA GLN A 176 7.01 28.87 80.02
C GLN A 176 6.35 28.30 81.28
N ALA A 177 5.34 27.43 81.12
CA ALA A 177 4.68 26.77 82.24
C ALA A 177 5.66 25.94 83.09
N TYR A 178 6.62 25.26 82.47
CA TYR A 178 7.66 24.51 83.17
C TYR A 178 8.59 25.44 83.97
N VAL A 179 9.03 26.56 83.38
CA VAL A 179 9.87 27.56 84.07
C VAL A 179 9.11 28.21 85.23
N GLU A 180 7.82 28.51 85.06
CA GLU A 180 6.97 29.07 86.11
C GLU A 180 6.78 28.07 87.26
N GLY A 181 6.40 26.82 86.96
CA GLY A 181 6.28 25.77 87.97
C GLY A 181 7.59 25.48 88.71
N TYR A 182 8.72 25.51 88.01
CA TYR A 182 10.04 25.37 88.65
C TYR A 182 10.37 26.54 89.59
N LYS A 183 10.08 27.78 89.18
CA LYS A 183 10.24 28.97 90.03
C LYS A 183 9.33 28.91 91.26
N GLU A 184 8.12 28.41 91.11
CA GLU A 184 7.16 28.22 92.20
C GLU A 184 7.63 27.16 93.19
N GLY A 185 8.07 25.99 92.72
CA GLY A 185 8.66 24.96 93.58
C GLY A 185 9.92 25.41 94.32
N LEU A 186 10.76 26.25 93.70
CA LEU A 186 11.90 26.87 94.37
C LEU A 186 11.50 27.86 95.45
N ARG A 187 10.39 28.60 95.28
CA ARG A 187 9.84 29.48 96.32
C ARG A 187 9.29 28.69 97.50
N GLU A 188 8.65 27.55 97.23
CA GLU A 188 8.15 26.65 98.28
C GLU A 188 9.29 25.97 99.06
N GLN A 189 10.38 25.57 98.40
CA GLN A 189 11.56 25.00 99.08
C GLN A 189 12.43 26.04 99.81
N GLY A 190 12.36 27.32 99.43
CA GLY A 190 13.05 28.43 100.10
C GLY A 190 12.40 28.86 101.43
N ASN A 191 11.22 28.32 101.76
CA ASN A 191 10.56 28.54 103.05
C ASN A 191 10.75 27.28 103.91
N PRO A 192 11.67 27.25 104.89
CA PRO A 192 11.82 26.08 105.73
C PRO A 192 10.50 25.83 106.48
N PRO A 193 10.02 24.58 106.59
CA PRO A 193 8.91 24.30 107.49
C PRO A 193 9.35 24.75 108.88
N ALA A 194 8.55 25.64 109.50
CA ALA A 194 8.75 26.07 110.87
C ALA A 194 8.85 24.82 111.76
N LYS A 195 10.07 24.49 112.14
CA LYS A 195 10.37 23.45 113.13
C LYS A 195 10.06 24.02 114.51
N ASP A 196 9.34 23.21 115.26
CA ASP A 196 9.20 23.21 116.72
C ASP A 196 8.45 24.42 117.30
N SER A 197 7.60 24.27 118.33
CA SER A 197 7.69 23.31 119.41
C SER A 197 6.31 23.14 120.04
N GLN A 198 5.99 21.89 120.36
CA GLN A 198 5.03 21.50 121.37
C GLN A 198 5.27 22.28 122.68
N GLN A 199 4.22 22.59 123.45
CA GLN A 199 4.12 22.02 124.80
C GLN A 199 2.68 22.15 125.40
N PRO A 200 2.35 21.26 126.36
CA PRO A 200 0.99 20.90 126.76
C PRO A 200 0.54 21.59 128.06
N THR A 201 -0.77 21.70 128.27
CA THR A 201 -1.43 21.78 129.58
C THR A 201 -2.92 21.50 129.35
N SER A 202 -3.45 20.33 129.71
CA SER A 202 -3.85 19.87 131.06
C SER A 202 -5.16 20.51 131.56
N GLN A 203 -6.14 19.61 131.81
CA GLN A 203 -7.20 19.67 132.84
C GLN A 203 -8.33 20.68 132.61
N SER A 204 -9.61 20.36 132.79
CA SER A 204 -10.31 19.27 133.49
C SER A 204 -11.68 19.04 132.87
#